data_AF-A0A8H7GT89-F1
#
_entry.id   AF-A0A8H7GT89-F1
#
_cell.length_a   1.000
_cell.length_b   1.000
_cell.length_c   1.000
_cell.angle_alpha   90.00
_cell.angle_beta   90.00
_cell.angle_gamma   90.00
#
_symmetry.space_group_name_H-M   'P 1'
#
loop_
_entity.id
_entity.type
_entity.pdbx_description
1 polymer ?
#
loop_
_entity_poly.entity_id
_entity_poly.type
_entity_poly.pdbx_seq_one_letter_code
_entity_poly.pdbx_strand_id
1 'polypeptide(L)'
;MLGLAHGYVATCIINISTNDDKVYLGVSVENGNDPGSQKANVFDFDTAGTMKVTGKNEYLGLDNSGKLVVTSKAQGKFERKARSGFALNALVFNGMREYQLCGDYTIGLNSTCAGARKATISIEDVPVFG
;
A
#
# COMPACT_ATOMS: atom_id res chain seq x y z
N MET A 1 -17.33 -28.09 -18.73
CA MET A 1 -17.25 -27.45 -17.40
C MET A 1 -15.87 -26.84 -17.25
N LEU A 2 -15.73 -25.53 -17.44
CA LEU A 2 -14.50 -24.79 -17.15
C LEU A 2 -14.85 -23.81 -16.03
N GLY A 3 -14.48 -24.18 -14.80
CA GLY A 3 -14.57 -23.28 -13.66
C GLY A 3 -13.46 -22.24 -13.78
N LEU A 4 -13.81 -21.04 -14.24
CA LEU A 4 -12.96 -19.87 -14.07
C LEU A 4 -12.86 -19.61 -12.56
N ALA A 5 -11.73 -19.99 -11.98
CA ALA A 5 -11.31 -19.51 -10.67
C ALA A 5 -11.07 -18.00 -10.83
N HIS A 6 -12.13 -17.22 -10.66
CA HIS A 6 -12.04 -15.78 -10.51
C HIS A 6 -11.29 -15.53 -9.21
N GLY A 7 -9.98 -15.34 -9.31
CA GLY A 7 -9.18 -14.80 -8.21
C GLY A 7 -9.85 -13.49 -7.80
N TYR A 8 -10.30 -13.42 -6.55
CA TYR A 8 -10.91 -12.21 -6.01
C TYR A 8 -9.87 -11.09 -6.09
N VAL A 9 -10.16 -10.09 -6.92
CA VAL A 9 -9.38 -8.85 -6.99
C VAL A 9 -10.10 -7.84 -6.12
N ALA A 10 -9.53 -7.52 -4.97
CA ALA A 10 -10.06 -6.48 -4.09
C ALA A 10 -9.36 -5.16 -4.40
N THR A 11 -10.11 -4.17 -4.85
CA THR A 11 -9.60 -2.84 -5.17
C THR A 11 -9.54 -2.00 -3.89
N CYS A 12 -8.37 -1.42 -3.59
CA CYS A 12 -8.13 -0.77 -2.30
C CYS A 12 -7.37 0.57 -2.41
N ILE A 13 -7.57 1.42 -1.40
CA ILE A 13 -6.78 2.64 -1.17
C ILE A 13 -5.85 2.42 0.03
N ILE A 14 -4.64 2.96 -0.07
CA ILE A 14 -3.64 2.93 1.00
C ILE A 14 -3.69 4.23 1.81
N ASN A 15 -3.90 4.10 3.11
CA ASN A 15 -3.94 5.17 4.10
C ASN A 15 -2.73 5.03 5.05
N ILE A 16 -2.09 6.12 5.47
CA ILE A 16 -0.97 6.04 6.40
C ILE A 16 -1.30 6.81 7.68
N SER A 17 -1.19 6.14 8.82
CA SER A 17 -1.33 6.78 10.12
C SER A 17 -0.01 6.76 10.85
N THR A 18 0.44 7.92 11.32
CA THR A 18 1.46 8.02 12.37
C THR A 18 0.75 8.20 13.71
N ASN A 19 1.48 8.10 14.82
CA ASN A 19 0.87 8.22 16.15
C ASN A 19 0.26 9.61 16.41
N ASP A 20 0.64 10.63 15.64
CA ASP A 20 0.25 12.01 15.87
C ASP A 20 -0.65 12.60 14.78
N ASP A 21 -0.78 11.96 13.60
CA ASP A 21 -1.63 12.43 12.49
C ASP A 21 -2.00 11.30 11.51
N LYS A 22 -3.19 11.39 10.92
CA LYS A 22 -3.56 10.61 9.73
C LYS A 22 -3.08 11.36 8.49
N VAL A 23 -2.17 10.75 7.74
CA VAL A 23 -1.66 11.28 6.48
C VAL A 23 -2.15 10.38 5.35
N TYR A 24 -2.98 10.91 4.48
CA TYR A 24 -3.37 10.21 3.27
C TYR A 24 -2.16 10.23 2.33
N LEU A 25 -1.56 9.05 2.10
CA LEU A 25 -0.51 8.95 1.10
C LEU A 25 -1.16 8.57 -0.22
N GLY A 26 -1.33 9.58 -1.08
CA GLY A 26 -1.21 9.29 -2.50
C GLY A 26 0.21 8.79 -2.71
N VAL A 27 0.39 7.49 -2.95
CA VAL A 27 1.65 7.01 -3.55
C VAL A 27 1.71 7.69 -4.92
N SER A 28 2.23 8.91 -5.01
CA SER A 28 2.34 9.60 -6.28
C SER A 28 3.30 8.80 -7.14
N VAL A 29 2.77 8.15 -8.18
CA VAL A 29 3.59 7.66 -9.29
C VAL A 29 4.14 8.90 -9.95
N GLU A 30 5.36 9.30 -9.61
CA GLU A 30 5.99 10.46 -10.23
C GLU A 30 6.08 10.25 -11.74
N ASN A 31 5.21 10.96 -12.44
CA ASN A 31 5.54 11.66 -13.66
C ASN A 31 4.70 12.95 -13.65
N GLY A 32 5.14 13.95 -12.90
CA GLY A 32 4.61 15.31 -12.97
C GLY A 32 4.29 15.95 -11.63
N ASN A 33 5.08 16.99 -11.32
CA ASN A 33 4.87 18.03 -10.30
C ASN A 33 3.41 18.47 -10.14
N ASP A 34 2.70 17.96 -9.14
CA ASP A 34 1.61 18.72 -8.54
C ASP A 34 1.52 18.45 -7.02
N PRO A 35 2.12 19.31 -6.17
CA PRO A 35 2.09 19.16 -4.72
C PRO A 35 0.70 19.38 -4.09
N GLY A 36 -0.33 19.69 -4.89
CA GLY A 36 -1.70 19.95 -4.40
C GLY A 36 -2.73 18.83 -4.66
N SER A 37 -2.45 17.87 -5.55
CA SER A 37 -3.39 16.79 -5.85
C SER A 37 -2.92 15.46 -5.25
N GLN A 38 -3.46 15.09 -4.09
CA GLN A 38 -3.29 13.74 -3.54
C GLN A 38 -4.06 12.76 -4.41
N LYS A 39 -3.51 12.37 -5.56
CA LYS A 39 -4.03 11.26 -6.35
C LYS A 39 -3.73 9.98 -5.58
N ALA A 40 -4.72 9.49 -4.84
CA ALA A 40 -4.64 8.18 -4.23
C ALA A 40 -4.51 7.14 -5.35
N ASN A 41 -3.42 6.36 -5.32
CA ASN A 41 -3.35 5.17 -6.16
C ASN A 41 -4.33 4.15 -5.63
N VAL A 42 -5.06 3.57 -6.57
CA VAL A 42 -5.94 2.44 -6.32
C VAL A 42 -5.18 1.17 -6.70
N PHE A 43 -5.23 0.18 -5.81
CA PHE A 43 -4.51 -1.09 -5.99
C PHE A 43 -5.46 -2.27 -6.00
N ASP A 44 -5.28 -3.13 -6.99
CA ASP A 44 -5.86 -4.46 -7.11
C ASP A 44 -5.05 -5.45 -6.27
N PHE A 45 -5.65 -5.94 -5.19
CA PHE A 45 -5.06 -6.92 -4.29
C PHE A 45 -5.48 -8.34 -4.70
N ASP A 46 -4.52 -9.22 -5.01
CA ASP A 46 -4.79 -10.61 -5.38
C ASP A 46 -4.55 -11.59 -4.22
N THR A 47 -4.98 -12.84 -4.39
CA THR A 47 -4.79 -13.92 -3.40
C THR A 47 -3.34 -14.39 -3.26
N ALA A 48 -2.46 -14.03 -4.19
CA ALA A 48 -1.02 -14.29 -4.10
C ALA A 48 -0.29 -13.24 -3.24
N GLY A 49 -1.03 -12.24 -2.72
CA GLY A 49 -0.47 -11.16 -1.92
C GLY A 49 0.33 -10.17 -2.76
N THR A 50 -0.04 -9.99 -4.03
CA THR A 50 0.47 -8.91 -4.87
C THR A 50 -0.52 -7.74 -4.88
N MET A 51 0.01 -6.52 -5.04
CA MET A 51 -0.76 -5.28 -5.09
C MET A 51 -0.46 -4.56 -6.40
N LYS A 52 -1.32 -4.76 -7.40
CA LYS A 52 -1.16 -4.16 -8.72
C LYS A 52 -1.83 -2.80 -8.77
N VAL A 53 -1.24 -1.80 -9.40
CA VAL A 53 -1.90 -0.50 -9.62
C VAL A 53 -3.04 -0.70 -10.62
N THR A 54 -4.27 -0.34 -10.25
CA THR A 54 -5.46 -0.55 -11.08
C THR A 54 -5.29 0.14 -12.44
N GLY A 55 -5.53 -0.60 -13.52
CA GLY A 55 -5.40 -0.09 -14.90
C GLY A 55 -3.97 0.06 -15.41
N LYS A 56 -2.94 -0.30 -14.64
CA LYS A 56 -1.53 -0.26 -15.05
C LYS A 56 -0.84 -1.61 -14.89
N ASN A 57 0.32 -1.79 -15.52
CA ASN A 57 1.16 -2.98 -15.33
C ASN A 57 2.29 -2.73 -14.34
N GLU A 58 1.95 -2.11 -13.22
CA GLU A 58 2.87 -1.72 -12.15
C GLU A 58 2.33 -2.25 -10.82
N TYR A 59 3.21 -2.45 -9.86
CA TYR A 59 2.91 -3.10 -8.58
C TYR A 59 3.50 -2.29 -7.43
N LEU A 60 2.82 -2.27 -6.29
CA LEU A 60 3.45 -1.88 -5.04
C LEU A 60 4.46 -2.97 -4.65
N GLY A 61 5.64 -2.54 -4.21
CA GLY A 61 6.67 -3.43 -3.70
C GLY A 61 7.64 -2.68 -2.80
N LEU A 62 8.64 -3.39 -2.29
CA LEU A 62 9.78 -2.80 -1.61
C LEU A 62 10.98 -2.74 -2.54
N ASP A 63 11.72 -1.64 -2.54
CA ASP A 63 13.04 -1.59 -3.17
C ASP A 63 14.10 -2.34 -2.32
N ASN A 64 15.34 -2.36 -2.80
CA ASN A 64 16.44 -3.05 -2.10
C ASN A 64 16.79 -2.43 -0.73
N SER A 65 16.32 -1.20 -0.46
CA SER A 65 16.49 -0.52 0.82
C SER A 65 15.31 -0.74 1.77
N GLY A 66 14.28 -1.46 1.33
CA GLY A 66 13.05 -1.67 2.09
C GLY A 66 12.07 -0.51 2.00
N LYS A 67 12.24 0.44 1.07
CA LYS A 67 11.27 1.52 0.82
C LYS A 67 10.12 1.06 -0.05
N LEU A 68 8.90 1.48 0.25
CA LEU A 68 7.73 1.26 -0.59
C LEU A 68 7.83 2.06 -1.87
N VAL A 69 7.73 1.37 -2.99
CA VAL A 69 7.84 1.94 -4.34
C VAL A 69 6.81 1.29 -5.27
N VAL A 70 6.50 1.97 -6.37
CA VAL A 70 5.83 1.36 -7.51
C VAL A 70 6.88 0.80 -8.45
N THR A 71 6.73 -0.47 -8.83
CA THR A 71 7.72 -1.24 -9.60
C THR A 71 7.04 -2.05 -10.69
N SER A 72 7.77 -2.38 -11.75
CA SER A 72 7.29 -3.26 -12.81
C SER A 72 7.26 -4.75 -12.41
N LYS A 73 7.86 -5.09 -11.26
CA LYS A 73 7.96 -6.48 -10.77
C LYS A 73 6.97 -6.73 -9.65
N ALA A 74 6.08 -7.70 -9.84
CA ALA A 74 5.19 -8.15 -8.79
C ALA A 74 6.00 -8.73 -7.61
N GLN A 75 5.69 -8.26 -6.41
CA GLN A 75 6.17 -8.87 -5.17
C GLN A 75 4.96 -9.47 -4.46
N GLY A 76 5.01 -10.79 -4.24
CA GLY A 76 4.10 -11.45 -3.31
C GLY A 76 4.54 -11.16 -1.87
N LYS A 77 3.68 -11.49 -0.89
CA LYS A 77 3.83 -11.33 0.58
C LYS A 77 3.17 -10.08 1.17
N PHE A 78 2.43 -9.30 0.41
CA PHE A 78 1.48 -8.40 1.03
C PHE A 78 0.32 -9.19 1.60
N GLU A 79 -0.10 -8.84 2.80
CA GLU A 79 -1.19 -9.45 3.54
C GLU A 79 -2.10 -8.36 4.07
N ARG A 80 -3.40 -8.62 4.06
CA ARG A 80 -4.39 -7.81 4.77
C ARG A 80 -4.62 -8.43 6.14
N LYS A 81 -4.33 -7.70 7.21
CA LYS A 81 -4.64 -8.16 8.58
C LYS A 81 -5.68 -7.26 9.22
N ALA A 82 -6.79 -7.86 9.65
CA ALA A 82 -7.80 -7.17 10.42
C ALA A 82 -7.16 -6.53 11.66
N ARG A 83 -7.48 -5.26 11.89
CA ARG A 83 -7.05 -4.55 13.10
C ARG A 83 -8.23 -4.59 14.07
N SER A 84 -8.06 -5.29 15.20
CA SER A 84 -9.11 -5.42 16.21
C SER A 84 -9.67 -4.04 16.60
N GLY A 85 -10.99 -3.86 16.47
CA GLY A 85 -11.69 -2.63 16.80
C GLY A 85 -11.66 -1.52 15.74
N PHE A 86 -11.13 -1.77 14.54
CA PHE A 86 -11.10 -0.78 13.44
C PHE A 86 -11.73 -1.36 12.17
N ALA A 87 -12.40 -0.50 11.39
CA ALA A 87 -12.97 -0.86 10.09
C ALA A 87 -11.91 -1.07 8.99
N LEU A 88 -10.69 -0.56 9.20
CA LEU A 88 -9.60 -0.63 8.24
C LEU A 88 -8.67 -1.81 8.52
N ASN A 89 -8.29 -2.51 7.46
CA ASN A 89 -7.28 -3.57 7.52
C ASN A 89 -5.88 -2.94 7.55
N ALA A 90 -4.93 -3.55 8.24
CA ALA A 90 -3.53 -3.17 8.15
C ALA A 90 -2.87 -3.86 6.96
N LEU A 91 -2.05 -3.13 6.20
CA LEU A 91 -1.16 -3.71 5.20
C LEU A 91 0.06 -4.29 5.90
N VAL A 92 0.32 -5.56 5.68
CA VAL A 92 1.45 -6.28 6.26
C VAL A 92 2.31 -6.80 5.13
N PHE A 93 3.63 -6.70 5.24
CA PHE A 93 4.54 -7.30 4.28
C PHE A 93 5.37 -8.39 4.97
N ASN A 94 5.23 -9.63 4.49
CA ASN A 94 5.97 -10.78 5.02
C ASN A 94 5.83 -10.92 6.55
N GLY A 95 4.58 -10.82 7.06
CA GLY A 95 4.28 -10.83 8.49
C GLY A 95 4.60 -9.55 9.28
N MET A 96 5.30 -8.58 8.72
CA MET A 96 5.66 -7.32 9.39
C MET A 96 4.65 -6.20 9.13
N ARG A 97 4.24 -5.51 10.19
CA ARG A 97 3.20 -4.46 10.14
C ARG A 97 3.70 -3.04 10.44
N GLU A 98 4.92 -2.93 10.96
CA GLU A 98 5.48 -1.65 11.42
C GLU A 98 6.33 -1.06 10.30
N TYR A 99 5.85 0.06 9.76
CA TYR A 99 6.58 0.86 8.78
C TYR A 99 7.16 2.09 9.47
N GLN A 100 8.03 2.80 8.77
CA GLN A 100 8.56 4.08 9.19
C GLN A 100 8.34 5.11 8.09
N LEU A 101 7.73 6.23 8.46
CA LEU A 101 7.69 7.44 7.63
C LEU A 101 8.98 8.23 7.88
N CYS A 102 9.79 8.37 6.84
CA CYS A 102 11.05 9.09 6.86
C CYS A 102 10.84 10.61 6.80
N GLY A 103 11.85 11.38 7.19
CA GLY A 103 11.82 12.85 7.07
C GLY A 103 11.74 13.36 5.62
N ASP A 104 12.09 12.52 4.64
CA ASP A 104 11.92 12.77 3.19
C ASP A 104 10.54 12.36 2.66
N TYR A 105 9.58 12.05 3.55
CA TYR A 105 8.23 11.55 3.25
C TYR A 105 8.17 10.19 2.55
N THR A 106 9.30 9.50 2.39
CA THR A 106 9.28 8.10 1.93
C THR A 106 8.87 7.17 3.07
N ILE A 107 8.27 6.02 2.72
CA ILE A 107 7.94 4.99 3.71
C ILE A 107 8.81 3.78 3.47
N GLY A 108 9.37 3.23 4.54
CA GLY A 108 10.07 1.96 4.48
C GLY A 108 9.62 0.99 5.55
N LEU A 109 9.95 -0.27 5.34
CA LEU A 109 9.80 -1.34 6.31
C LEU A 109 11.14 -1.53 7.03
N ASN A 110 11.15 -1.41 8.36
CA ASN A 110 12.36 -1.38 9.19
C ASN A 110 13.40 -0.35 8.75
N SER A 111 12.95 0.82 8.27
CA SER A 111 13.85 1.87 7.81
C SER A 111 14.47 2.64 8.98
N THR A 112 15.77 2.93 8.89
CA THR A 112 16.56 3.72 9.86
C THR A 112 16.85 5.14 9.37
N CYS A 113 16.04 5.65 8.46
CA CYS A 113 16.18 7.00 7.89
C CYS A 113 16.09 8.10 8.96
N ALA A 114 16.73 9.24 8.68
CA ALA A 114 16.69 10.40 9.56
C ALA A 114 15.23 10.90 9.73
N GLY A 115 14.85 11.19 10.98
CA GLY A 115 13.50 11.64 11.31
C GLY A 115 12.42 10.55 11.18
N ALA A 116 12.80 9.27 11.07
CA ALA A 116 11.87 8.15 10.99
C ALA A 116 10.87 8.16 12.16
N ARG A 117 9.58 8.12 11.82
CA ARG A 117 8.48 7.93 12.78
C ARG A 117 7.75 6.64 12.47
N LYS A 118 7.36 5.90 13.50
CA LYS A 118 6.55 4.69 13.33
C LYS A 118 5.24 5.04 12.62
N ALA A 119 4.91 4.24 11.61
CA ALA A 119 3.73 4.39 10.80
C ALA A 119 3.05 3.02 10.65
N THR A 120 1.72 3.04 10.60
CA THR A 120 0.91 1.91 10.16
C THR A 120 0.26 2.27 8.85
N ILE A 121 0.29 1.32 7.92
CA ILE A 121 -0.41 1.44 6.65
C ILE A 121 -1.73 0.70 6.78
N SER A 122 -2.82 1.41 6.52
CA SER A 122 -4.17 0.90 6.50
C SER A 122 -4.69 0.78 5.07
N ILE A 123 -5.53 -0.19 4.83
CA ILE A 123 -6.15 -0.51 3.55
C ILE A 123 -7.65 -0.33 3.72
N GLU A 124 -8.24 0.42 2.81
CA GLU A 124 -9.68 0.58 2.69
C GLU A 124 -10.13 -0.05 1.37
N ASP A 125 -11.15 -0.90 1.44
CA ASP A 125 -11.76 -1.46 0.23
C ASP A 125 -12.54 -0.36 -0.49
N VAL A 126 -12.32 -0.21 -1.79
CA VAL A 126 -13.12 0.66 -2.64
C VAL A 126 -14.45 -0.06 -2.89
N PRO A 127 -15.60 0.52 -2.51
CA PRO A 127 -16.89 -0.07 -2.83
C PRO A 127 -17.04 -0.10 -4.35
N VAL A 128 -17.23 -1.28 -4.92
CA VAL A 128 -17.60 -1.42 -6.33
C VAL A 128 -19.10 -1.12 -6.42
N PHE A 129 -19.44 0.12 -6.75
CA PHE A 129 -20.81 0.46 -7.13
C PHE A 129 -21.03 -0.07 -8.55
N GLY A 130 -21.71 -1.21 -8.65
CA GLY A 130 -22.18 -1.78 -9.91
C GLY A 130 -23.36 -1.02 -10.50
#